data_AF-A0A8S3F3Y1-F1
#
_entry.id   AF-A0A8S3F3Y1-F1
#
_cell.length_a   1.000
_cell.length_b   1.000
_cell.length_c   1.000
_cell.angle_alpha   90.00
_cell.angle_beta   90.00
_cell.angle_gamma   90.00
#
_symmetry.space_group_name_H-M   'P 1'
#
loop_
_entity.id
_entity.type
_entity.pdbx_description
1 polymer ?
#
loop_
_entity_poly.entity_id
_entity_poly.type
_entity_poly.pdbx_seq_one_letter_code
_entity_poly.pdbx_strand_id
1 'polypeptide(L)'
;MTTSGRKGLTKKHFLTADMEKFHELWIMNEERCKEMAQKLLDADRIIFEQQLGLNWIPPELDFMNNIGPIDATRVPKPSIDVVREILTDQYTDDTAKQTTSHLSNTSMKNILELICDEGDFLIEPKLLALLEPLDSNEKNLIKLDGIFRALKIENEEDIKIMAK
;
A
#
# COMPACT_ATOMS: atom_id res chain seq x y z
N MET A 1 33.50 -43.06 -18.89
CA MET A 1 32.91 -42.43 -17.70
C MET A 1 32.90 -40.93 -17.92
N THR A 2 31.77 -40.34 -18.31
CA THR A 2 31.56 -38.88 -18.26
C THR A 2 30.07 -38.65 -17.97
N THR A 3 29.71 -38.71 -16.68
CA THR A 3 28.40 -38.29 -16.20
C THR A 3 28.35 -36.76 -16.25
N SER A 4 27.79 -36.23 -17.34
CA SER A 4 27.46 -34.81 -17.48
C SER A 4 26.36 -34.45 -16.49
N GLY A 5 26.72 -33.67 -15.47
CA GLY A 5 25.82 -33.22 -14.42
C GLY A 5 24.68 -32.37 -14.99
N ARG A 6 23.45 -32.87 -14.89
CA ARG A 6 22.24 -32.05 -15.06
C ARG A 6 22.27 -30.95 -14.00
N LYS A 7 22.56 -29.72 -14.43
CA LYS A 7 22.33 -28.51 -13.63
C LYS A 7 20.83 -28.46 -13.30
N GLY A 8 20.48 -28.67 -12.04
CA GLY A 8 19.11 -28.52 -11.57
C GLY A 8 18.65 -27.09 -11.82
N LEU A 9 17.50 -26.93 -12.50
CA LEU A 9 16.81 -25.65 -12.62
C LEU A 9 16.55 -25.12 -11.21
N THR A 10 17.23 -24.04 -10.85
CA THR A 10 17.12 -23.41 -9.54
C THR A 10 15.72 -22.81 -9.43
N LYS A 11 15.02 -23.05 -8.32
CA LYS A 11 13.62 -22.66 -8.04
C LYS A 11 13.23 -21.23 -8.48
N LYS A 12 14.21 -20.32 -8.55
CA LYS A 12 14.08 -18.94 -9.04
C LYS A 12 13.57 -18.86 -10.49
N HIS A 13 14.09 -19.67 -11.41
CA HIS A 13 13.63 -19.67 -12.80
C HIS A 13 12.20 -20.19 -12.94
N PHE A 14 11.80 -21.13 -12.10
CA PHE A 14 10.42 -21.63 -12.06
C PHE A 14 9.45 -20.56 -11.55
N LEU A 15 9.83 -19.84 -10.48
CA LEU A 15 9.03 -18.73 -9.95
C LEU A 15 8.89 -17.58 -10.95
N THR A 16 9.96 -17.22 -11.66
CA THR A 16 9.91 -16.17 -12.68
C THR A 16 8.98 -16.54 -13.84
N ALA A 17 9.08 -17.78 -14.36
CA ALA A 17 8.21 -18.25 -15.43
C ALA A 17 6.74 -18.36 -15.00
N ASP A 18 6.49 -18.75 -13.74
CA ASP A 18 5.14 -18.83 -13.18
C ASP A 18 4.52 -17.43 -13.02
N MET A 19 5.30 -16.45 -12.57
CA MET A 19 4.88 -15.06 -12.46
C MET A 19 4.58 -14.41 -13.82
N GLU A 20 5.39 -14.70 -14.84
CA GLU A 20 5.16 -14.23 -16.21
C GLU A 20 3.84 -14.79 -16.76
N LYS A 21 3.63 -16.11 -16.61
CA LYS A 21 2.39 -16.76 -17.03
C LYS A 21 1.17 -16.24 -16.27
N PHE A 22 1.30 -16.00 -14.97
CA PHE A 22 0.24 -15.40 -14.16
C PHE A 22 -0.10 -13.98 -14.64
N HIS A 23 0.91 -13.17 -14.94
CA HIS A 23 0.73 -11.82 -15.43
C HIS A 23 0.00 -11.79 -16.78
N GLU A 24 0.38 -12.66 -17.72
CA GLU A 24 -0.31 -12.81 -19.01
C GLU A 24 -1.77 -13.22 -18.85
N LEU A 25 -2.02 -14.24 -18.01
CA LEU A 25 -3.39 -14.70 -17.72
C LEU A 25 -4.24 -13.61 -17.06
N TRP A 26 -3.62 -12.81 -16.19
CA TRP A 26 -4.30 -11.69 -15.56
C TRP A 26 -4.73 -10.66 -16.59
N ILE A 27 -3.81 -10.20 -17.45
CA ILE A 27 -4.11 -9.19 -18.48
C ILE A 27 -5.23 -9.69 -19.39
N MET A 28 -5.16 -10.95 -19.83
CA MET A 28 -6.18 -11.55 -20.67
C MET A 28 -7.55 -11.60 -19.98
N ASN A 29 -7.59 -11.98 -18.70
CA ASN A 29 -8.85 -12.03 -17.93
C ASN A 29 -9.40 -10.63 -17.65
N GLU A 30 -8.52 -9.69 -17.32
CA GLU A 30 -8.87 -8.28 -17.09
C GLU A 30 -9.50 -7.67 -18.35
N GLU A 31 -8.88 -7.88 -19.52
CA GLU A 31 -9.41 -7.44 -20.81
C GLU A 31 -10.80 -8.04 -21.07
N ARG A 32 -10.96 -9.36 -20.86
CA ARG A 32 -12.25 -10.04 -21.00
C ARG A 32 -13.32 -9.49 -20.07
N CYS A 33 -12.96 -9.14 -18.83
CA CYS A 33 -13.88 -8.51 -17.88
C CYS A 33 -14.30 -7.11 -18.35
N LYS A 34 -13.36 -6.30 -18.85
CA LYS A 34 -13.64 -4.96 -19.39
C LYS A 34 -14.59 -5.02 -20.58
N GLU A 35 -14.37 -5.96 -21.51
CA GLU A 35 -15.29 -6.17 -22.65
C GLU A 35 -16.72 -6.50 -22.19
N MET A 36 -16.85 -7.34 -21.16
CA MET A 36 -18.15 -7.73 -20.64
C MET A 36 -18.84 -6.57 -19.93
N ALA A 37 -18.08 -5.79 -19.15
CA ALA A 37 -18.61 -4.61 -18.48
C ALA A 37 -19.05 -3.55 -19.49
N GLN A 38 -18.30 -3.35 -20.59
CA GLN A 38 -18.70 -2.44 -21.65
C GLN A 38 -20.04 -2.86 -22.29
N LYS A 39 -20.22 -4.16 -22.59
CA LYS A 39 -21.50 -4.68 -23.11
C LYS A 39 -22.65 -4.44 -22.14
N LEU A 40 -22.40 -4.56 -20.83
CA LEU A 40 -23.41 -4.29 -19.80
C LEU A 40 -23.77 -2.80 -19.75
N LEU A 41 -22.77 -1.91 -19.81
CA LEU A 41 -22.99 -0.45 -19.85
C LEU A 41 -23.73 -0.03 -21.11
N ASP A 42 -23.42 -0.61 -22.26
CA ASP A 42 -24.13 -0.36 -23.51
C ASP A 42 -25.60 -0.81 -23.42
N ALA A 43 -25.85 -1.98 -22.81
CA ALA A 43 -27.20 -2.47 -22.57
C ALA A 43 -27.97 -1.58 -21.58
N ASP A 44 -27.33 -1.16 -20.49
CA ASP A 44 -27.90 -0.25 -19.50
C ASP A 44 -28.28 1.08 -20.15
N ARG A 45 -27.37 1.66 -20.94
CA ARG A 45 -27.62 2.86 -21.73
C ARG A 45 -28.84 2.72 -22.64
N ILE A 46 -28.93 1.62 -23.39
CA ILE A 46 -30.07 1.34 -24.27
C ILE A 46 -31.38 1.28 -23.47
N ILE A 47 -31.41 0.61 -22.32
CA ILE A 47 -32.60 0.50 -21.48
C ILE A 47 -33.02 1.88 -20.95
N PHE A 48 -32.06 2.67 -20.47
CA PHE A 48 -32.30 4.02 -19.97
C PHE A 48 -32.85 4.95 -21.05
N GLU A 49 -32.18 5.02 -22.20
CA GLU A 49 -32.54 5.94 -23.28
C GLU A 49 -33.80 5.49 -24.01
N GLN A 50 -33.90 4.22 -24.41
CA GLN A 50 -34.97 3.74 -25.29
C GLN A 50 -36.23 3.33 -24.53
N GLN A 51 -36.08 2.66 -23.37
CA GLN A 51 -37.22 2.08 -22.67
C GLN A 51 -37.79 3.01 -21.60
N LEU A 52 -36.94 3.80 -20.94
CA LEU A 52 -37.35 4.73 -19.89
C LEU A 52 -37.46 6.17 -20.39
N GLY A 53 -36.87 6.50 -21.56
CA GLY A 53 -36.83 7.86 -22.09
C GLY A 53 -36.04 8.83 -21.20
N LEU A 54 -35.10 8.30 -20.39
CA LEU A 54 -34.26 9.06 -19.48
C LEU A 54 -32.87 9.24 -20.08
N ASN A 55 -32.19 10.33 -19.70
CA ASN A 55 -30.80 10.52 -20.07
C ASN A 55 -29.90 9.58 -19.26
N TRP A 56 -29.07 8.79 -19.93
CA TRP A 56 -28.12 7.90 -19.28
C TRP A 56 -26.88 8.68 -18.81
N ILE A 57 -26.48 8.48 -17.56
CA ILE A 57 -25.28 9.09 -16.97
C ILE A 57 -24.29 7.95 -16.71
N PRO A 58 -23.12 7.94 -17.39
CA PRO A 58 -22.13 6.89 -17.18
C PRO A 58 -21.60 6.93 -15.74
N PRO A 59 -21.37 5.76 -15.11
CA PRO A 59 -20.71 5.69 -13.81
C PRO A 59 -19.22 6.06 -13.93
N GLU A 60 -18.59 6.38 -12.79
CA GLU A 60 -17.14 6.57 -12.72
C GLU A 60 -16.41 5.23 -12.96
N LEU A 61 -15.54 5.19 -13.97
CA LEU A 61 -14.87 3.97 -14.44
C LEU A 61 -13.36 3.98 -14.21
N ASP A 62 -12.85 4.84 -13.33
CA ASP A 62 -11.41 4.97 -13.08
C ASP A 62 -10.76 3.67 -12.61
N PHE A 63 -11.52 2.84 -11.90
CA PHE A 63 -11.08 1.50 -11.47
C PHE A 63 -10.87 0.52 -12.63
N MET A 64 -11.42 0.77 -13.82
CA MET A 64 -11.19 -0.06 -15.02
C MET A 64 -9.91 0.32 -15.77
N ASN A 65 -9.19 1.36 -15.36
CA ASN A 65 -7.91 1.75 -15.99
C ASN A 65 -6.70 0.98 -15.44
N ASN A 66 -6.92 -0.04 -14.62
CA ASN A 66 -5.84 -0.89 -14.12
C ASN A 66 -5.11 -1.58 -15.28
N ILE A 67 -3.80 -1.77 -15.10
CA ILE A 67 -2.92 -2.45 -16.06
C ILE A 67 -2.18 -3.53 -15.28
N GLY A 68 -2.74 -4.75 -15.28
CA GLY A 68 -2.09 -5.93 -14.73
C GLY A 68 -2.47 -6.25 -13.27
N PRO A 69 -1.90 -7.35 -12.72
CA PRO A 69 -2.13 -7.76 -11.34
C PRO A 69 -1.83 -6.63 -10.37
N ILE A 70 -2.60 -6.56 -9.27
CA ILE A 70 -2.26 -5.70 -8.15
C ILE A 70 -0.85 -6.10 -7.71
N ASP A 71 0.12 -5.28 -8.08
CA ASP A 71 1.50 -5.51 -7.72
C ASP A 71 1.57 -5.47 -6.20
N ALA A 72 1.92 -6.59 -5.57
CA ALA A 72 2.06 -6.65 -4.12
C ALA A 72 3.12 -5.64 -3.60
N THR A 73 3.97 -5.11 -4.50
CA THR A 73 4.89 -4.01 -4.19
C THR A 73 4.26 -2.61 -4.23
N ARG A 74 3.06 -2.47 -4.81
CA ARG A 74 2.26 -1.24 -4.84
C ARG A 74 1.14 -1.21 -3.81
N VAL A 75 0.99 -2.25 -2.99
CA VAL A 75 0.18 -2.13 -1.77
C VAL A 75 0.87 -1.06 -0.93
N PRO A 76 0.22 0.10 -0.68
CA PRO A 76 0.83 1.13 0.14
C PRO A 76 1.23 0.49 1.47
N LYS A 77 2.48 0.69 1.87
CA LYS A 77 2.93 0.19 3.17
C LYS A 77 2.01 0.76 4.24
N PRO A 78 1.47 -0.07 5.16
CA PRO A 78 0.70 0.43 6.28
C PRO A 78 1.48 1.51 7.02
N SER A 79 0.78 2.55 7.48
CA SER A 79 1.38 3.68 8.19
C SER A 79 2.28 3.24 9.36
N ILE A 80 1.89 2.18 10.07
CA ILE A 80 2.65 1.61 11.18
C ILE A 80 3.97 0.96 10.75
N ASP A 81 4.02 0.32 9.58
CA ASP A 81 5.24 -0.31 9.06
C ASP A 81 6.25 0.75 8.60
N VAL A 82 5.75 1.85 8.02
CA VAL A 82 6.57 3.02 7.65
C VAL A 82 7.17 3.68 8.89
N VAL A 83 6.38 3.88 9.94
CA VAL A 83 6.88 4.42 11.22
C VAL A 83 7.92 3.51 11.85
N ARG A 84 7.69 2.20 11.82
CA ARG A 84 8.63 1.21 12.34
C ARG A 84 9.98 1.32 11.63
N GLU A 85 9.96 1.35 10.30
CA GLU A 85 11.15 1.52 9.45
C GLU A 85 11.93 2.80 9.82
N ILE A 86 11.25 3.95 9.90
CA ILE A 86 11.83 5.26 10.28
C ILE A 86 12.45 5.25 11.68
N LEU A 87 11.81 4.56 12.65
CA LEU A 87 12.32 4.46 14.02
C LEU A 87 13.52 3.49 14.12
N THR A 88 13.59 2.45 13.29
CA THR A 88 14.68 1.44 13.28
C THR A 88 15.90 1.80 12.46
N ASP A 89 15.84 2.77 11.56
CA ASP A 89 16.92 3.18 10.64
C ASP A 89 18.17 3.79 11.33
N GLN A 90 18.36 3.59 12.64
CA GLN A 90 19.52 4.05 13.39
C GLN A 90 20.84 3.30 13.09
N TYR A 91 20.87 2.26 12.23
CA TYR A 91 22.03 1.35 12.16
C TYR A 91 22.60 0.99 10.78
N THR A 92 22.13 1.52 9.66
CA THR A 92 22.79 1.27 8.36
C THR A 92 23.09 2.55 7.60
N ASP A 93 24.21 3.16 7.97
CA ASP A 93 25.02 3.90 7.01
C ASP A 93 25.62 2.87 6.02
N ASP A 94 25.21 2.91 4.75
CA ASP A 94 26.13 3.29 3.67
C ASP A 94 25.52 3.11 2.25
N THR A 95 25.81 4.10 1.41
CA THR A 95 25.84 4.09 -0.07
C THR A 95 24.53 4.07 -0.91
N ALA A 96 24.25 5.27 -1.45
CA ALA A 96 23.95 5.54 -2.87
C ALA A 96 22.49 5.63 -3.39
N LYS A 97 21.50 5.97 -2.55
CA LYS A 97 20.17 6.42 -3.06
C LYS A 97 19.51 7.61 -2.32
N GLN A 98 20.14 8.21 -1.33
CA GLN A 98 19.48 9.10 -0.37
C GLN A 98 19.98 10.54 -0.43
N THR A 99 19.31 11.39 -1.22
CA THR A 99 19.41 12.86 -0.99
C THR A 99 18.03 13.53 -0.96
N THR A 100 16.99 12.89 -1.50
CA THR A 100 15.60 13.39 -1.42
C THR A 100 14.76 12.73 -0.33
N SER A 101 15.06 11.48 0.06
CA SER A 101 14.34 10.75 1.11
C SER A 101 14.83 11.03 2.54
N HIS A 102 16.10 11.40 2.71
CA HIS A 102 16.66 11.58 4.05
C HIS A 102 16.13 12.86 4.74
N LEU A 103 15.86 13.92 3.97
CA LEU A 103 15.26 15.17 4.46
C LEU A 103 13.78 14.98 4.82
N SER A 104 13.05 14.19 4.02
CA SER A 104 11.67 13.82 4.32
C SER A 104 11.59 12.91 5.55
N ASN A 105 12.54 11.98 5.73
CA ASN A 105 12.57 11.09 6.89
C ASN A 105 12.88 11.83 8.21
N THR A 106 13.82 12.78 8.20
CA THR A 106 14.10 13.60 9.40
C THR A 106 12.92 14.50 9.77
N SER A 107 12.27 15.11 8.77
CA SER A 107 11.08 15.95 9.01
C SER A 107 9.89 15.11 9.47
N MET A 108 9.66 13.94 8.86
CA MET A 108 8.66 12.96 9.28
C MET A 108 8.90 12.49 10.72
N LYS A 109 10.15 12.22 11.10
CA LYS A 109 10.51 11.83 12.46
C LYS A 109 10.20 12.91 13.49
N ASN A 110 10.56 14.16 13.20
CA ASN A 110 10.27 15.29 14.10
C ASN A 110 8.76 15.50 14.29
N ILE A 111 7.99 15.35 13.21
CA ILE A 111 6.52 15.44 13.25
C ILE A 111 5.93 14.27 14.05
N LEU A 112 6.47 13.07 13.85
CA LEU A 112 6.02 11.87 14.55
C LEU A 112 6.30 11.95 16.07
N GLU A 113 7.46 12.46 16.46
CA GLU A 113 7.82 12.70 17.86
C GLU A 113 6.90 13.76 18.47
N LEU A 114 6.66 14.87 17.76
CA LEU A 114 5.73 15.92 18.18
C LEU A 114 4.29 15.39 18.35
N ILE A 115 3.82 14.54 17.44
CA ILE A 115 2.50 13.91 17.54
C ILE A 115 2.45 12.93 18.70
N CYS A 116 3.54 12.23 19.02
CA CYS A 116 3.59 11.33 20.16
C CYS A 116 3.55 12.08 21.51
N ASP A 117 4.10 13.30 21.56
CA ASP A 117 4.11 14.15 22.76
C ASP A 117 2.78 14.91 22.94
N GLU A 118 2.21 15.46 21.87
CA GLU A 118 1.00 16.28 21.91
C GLU A 118 -0.30 15.47 21.70
N GLY A 119 -0.20 14.27 21.12
CA GLY A 119 -1.32 13.41 20.74
C GLY A 119 -1.88 12.53 21.86
N ASP A 120 -1.42 12.69 23.10
CA ASP A 120 -1.86 11.89 24.26
C ASP A 120 -3.37 12.02 24.54
N PHE A 121 -4.02 13.09 24.08
CA PHE A 121 -5.48 13.27 24.20
C PHE A 121 -6.29 12.35 23.28
N LEU A 122 -5.71 11.86 22.18
CA LEU A 122 -6.39 11.00 21.20
C LEU A 122 -6.38 9.52 21.61
N ILE A 123 -5.62 9.21 22.66
CA ILE A 123 -5.40 7.84 23.13
C ILE A 123 -6.31 7.58 24.33
N GLU A 124 -6.91 6.40 24.40
CA GLU A 124 -7.71 6.04 25.58
C GLU A 124 -6.81 6.01 26.84
N PRO A 125 -7.23 6.63 27.95
CA PRO A 125 -6.41 6.69 29.16
C PRO A 125 -6.10 5.31 29.77
N LYS A 126 -6.93 4.29 29.46
CA LYS A 126 -6.64 2.90 29.84
C LYS A 126 -5.49 2.30 29.05
N LEU A 127 -5.30 2.71 27.79
CA LEU A 127 -4.16 2.30 26.98
C LEU A 127 -2.87 2.91 27.54
N LEU A 128 -2.89 4.17 27.98
CA LEU A 128 -1.73 4.81 28.61
C LEU A 128 -1.27 4.07 29.87
N ALA A 129 -2.21 3.63 30.72
CA ALA A 129 -1.89 2.84 31.93
C ALA A 129 -1.27 1.47 31.60
N LEU A 130 -1.65 0.86 30.47
CA LEU A 130 -1.10 -0.42 29.99
C LEU A 130 0.26 -0.25 29.31
N LEU A 131 0.63 0.97 28.90
CA LEU A 131 1.89 1.30 28.24
C LEU A 131 2.98 1.78 29.21
N GLU A 132 2.67 2.07 30.48
CA GLU A 132 3.67 2.40 31.51
C GLU A 132 4.79 1.35 31.70
N PRO A 133 4.52 0.03 31.67
CA PRO A 133 5.58 -0.97 31.86
C PRO A 133 6.41 -1.29 30.60
N LEU A 134 6.10 -0.66 29.46
CA LEU A 134 6.69 -0.99 28.16
C LEU A 134 7.90 -0.09 27.83
N ASP A 135 8.78 -0.55 26.97
CA ASP A 135 9.96 0.21 26.54
C ASP A 135 9.53 1.46 25.74
N SER A 136 10.31 2.55 25.85
CA SER A 136 9.95 3.85 25.26
C SER A 136 9.67 3.77 23.76
N ASN A 137 10.40 2.92 23.01
CA ASN A 137 10.18 2.75 21.58
C ASN A 137 8.87 2.00 21.26
N GLU A 138 8.54 0.96 22.02
CA GLU A 138 7.30 0.20 21.83
C GLU A 138 6.08 1.01 22.27
N LYS A 139 6.22 1.79 23.35
CA LYS A 139 5.21 2.74 23.80
C LYS A 139 4.92 3.78 22.72
N ASN A 140 5.94 4.39 22.15
CA ASN A 140 5.77 5.38 21.09
C ASN A 140 5.11 4.78 19.84
N LEU A 141 5.50 3.57 19.43
CA LEU A 141 4.90 2.88 18.29
C LEU A 141 3.38 2.63 18.48
N ILE A 142 2.99 2.14 19.66
CA ILE A 142 1.58 1.86 19.96
C ILE A 142 0.76 3.14 20.13
N LYS A 143 1.35 4.18 20.73
CA LYS A 143 0.73 5.50 20.81
C LYS A 143 0.44 6.04 19.40
N LEU A 144 1.43 5.96 18.52
CA LEU A 144 1.31 6.41 17.14
C LEU A 144 0.30 5.59 16.33
N ASP A 145 0.23 4.28 16.51
CA ASP A 145 -0.82 3.45 15.92
C ASP A 145 -2.23 3.90 16.36
N GLY A 146 -2.40 4.16 17.66
CA GLY A 146 -3.65 4.66 18.22
C GLY A 146 -4.03 6.04 17.65
N ILE A 147 -3.08 6.95 17.56
CA ILE A 147 -3.27 8.30 17.01
C ILE A 147 -3.58 8.23 15.51
N PHE A 148 -2.83 7.43 14.74
CA PHE A 148 -3.07 7.24 13.31
C PHE A 148 -4.45 6.66 13.05
N ARG A 149 -4.92 5.73 13.88
CA ARG A 149 -6.27 5.21 13.78
C ARG A 149 -7.34 6.26 14.11
N ALA A 150 -7.07 7.17 15.04
CA ALA A 150 -7.95 8.30 15.33
C ALA A 150 -7.98 9.34 14.19
N LEU A 151 -6.83 9.55 13.54
CA LEU A 151 -6.65 10.49 12.42
C LEU A 151 -6.98 9.88 11.04
N LYS A 152 -7.26 8.57 10.97
CA LYS A 152 -7.47 7.79 9.73
C LYS A 152 -6.29 7.84 8.76
N ILE A 153 -5.08 7.73 9.30
CA ILE A 153 -3.83 7.65 8.55
C ILE A 153 -3.49 6.17 8.36
N GLU A 154 -3.78 5.63 7.18
CA GLU A 154 -3.64 4.19 6.93
C GLU A 154 -2.42 3.87 6.06
N ASN A 155 -1.95 4.84 5.26
CA ASN A 155 -0.95 4.61 4.21
C ASN A 155 0.27 5.54 4.32
N GLU A 156 1.37 5.12 3.68
CA GLU A 156 2.58 5.95 3.51
C GLU A 156 2.29 7.32 2.89
N GLU A 157 1.35 7.40 1.95
CA GLU A 157 0.97 8.66 1.29
C GLU A 157 0.30 9.64 2.26
N ASP A 158 -0.49 9.14 3.22
CA ASP A 158 -1.14 9.97 4.23
C ASP A 158 -0.09 10.61 5.16
N ILE A 159 0.96 9.84 5.50
CA ILE A 159 2.11 10.34 6.28
C ILE A 159 2.88 11.39 5.49
N LYS A 160 3.12 11.16 4.18
CA LYS A 160 3.81 12.13 3.33
C LYS A 160 3.05 13.44 3.18
N ILE A 161 1.71 13.39 3.15
CA ILE A 161 0.87 14.59 3.12
C ILE A 161 1.04 15.39 4.42
N MET A 162 1.19 14.75 5.58
CA MET A 162 1.43 15.45 6.84
C MET A 162 2.82 16.11 6.93
N ALA A 163 3.81 15.57 6.21
CA ALA A 163 5.19 16.04 6.26
C ALA A 163 5.52 17.19 5.28
N LYS A 164 4.53 17.68 4.54
CA LYS A 164 4.68 18.70 3.50
C LYS A 164 4.09 20.04 3.92
#